data_AF-A0A916T232-F1
#
_entry.id   AF-A0A916T232-F1
#
_cell.length_a   1.000
_cell.length_b   1.000
_cell.length_c   1.000
_cell.angle_alpha   90.00
_cell.angle_beta   90.00
_cell.angle_gamma   90.00
#
_symmetry.space_group_name_H-M   'P 1'
#
loop_
_entity.id
_entity.type
_entity.pdbx_description
1 polymer ?
#
loop_
_entity_poly.entity_id
_entity_poly.type
_entity_poly.pdbx_seq_one_letter_code
_entity_poly.pdbx_strand_id
1 'polypeptide(L)'
;MESRTLCTVRIWIEVPLLVAGVAWAWWVRRRMQQSQLQWLIRGAGDSTAKARTLTVSSQLAAVVLAVILLAVALWAEQAHRLFWVRIPLALLVISVYVPFATQLAPVRVRLGKLRRSPQQRMVELGARPPIAEAIARSGRPFAFVGSLIFLAAITVIAWHHVR
;
A
#
# COMPACT_ATOMS: atom_id res chain seq x y z
N MET A 1 -22.30 25.15 -28.98
CA MET A 1 -21.51 23.92 -29.26
C MET A 1 -20.15 23.91 -28.54
N GLU A 2 -19.97 24.68 -27.45
CA GLU A 2 -18.69 24.81 -26.71
C GLU A 2 -18.58 23.94 -25.44
N SER A 3 -19.65 23.27 -25.01
CA SER A 3 -19.64 22.47 -23.78
C SER A 3 -18.98 21.10 -23.91
N ARG A 4 -18.78 20.59 -25.14
CA ARG A 4 -18.17 19.26 -25.37
C ARG A 4 -16.64 19.29 -25.36
N THR A 5 -16.02 20.37 -25.84
CA THR A 5 -14.56 20.50 -25.97
C THR A 5 -13.85 20.62 -24.61
N LEU A 6 -14.45 21.29 -23.63
CA LEU A 6 -13.91 21.37 -22.26
C LEU A 6 -13.91 20.00 -21.55
N CYS A 7 -14.89 19.15 -21.83
CA CYS A 7 -14.97 17.81 -21.25
C CYS A 7 -13.88 16.89 -21.82
N THR A 8 -13.58 17.02 -23.12
CA THR A 8 -12.54 16.25 -23.79
C THR A 8 -11.15 16.62 -23.26
N VAL A 9 -10.81 17.91 -23.20
CA VAL A 9 -9.48 18.38 -22.75
C VAL A 9 -9.17 17.97 -21.30
N ARG A 10 -10.17 17.99 -20.40
CA ARG A 10 -9.98 17.51 -19.01
C ARG A 10 -9.65 16.02 -18.95
N ILE A 11 -10.35 15.18 -19.70
CA ILE A 11 -10.10 13.73 -19.75
C ILE A 11 -8.68 13.43 -20.27
N TRP A 12 -8.22 14.17 -21.28
CA TRP A 12 -6.87 13.99 -21.84
C TRP A 12 -5.74 14.39 -20.89
N ILE A 13 -6.00 15.15 -19.84
CA ILE A 13 -5.02 15.50 -18.80
C ILE A 13 -5.16 14.57 -17.59
N GLU A 14 -6.39 14.30 -17.16
CA GLU A 14 -6.68 13.47 -15.98
C GLU A 14 -6.23 12.00 -16.19
N VAL A 15 -6.44 11.43 -17.38
CA VAL A 15 -6.06 10.04 -17.69
C VAL A 15 -4.54 9.83 -17.65
N PRO A 16 -3.69 10.61 -18.37
CA PRO A 16 -2.24 10.42 -18.28
C PRO A 16 -1.69 10.77 -16.90
N LEU A 17 -2.29 11.71 -16.16
CA LEU A 17 -1.88 11.98 -14.78
C LEU A 17 -2.17 10.78 -13.86
N LEU A 18 -3.34 10.13 -14.01
CA LEU A 18 -3.67 8.88 -13.32
C LEU A 18 -2.73 7.74 -13.72
N VAL A 19 -2.47 7.56 -15.01
CA VAL A 19 -1.56 6.53 -15.51
C VAL A 19 -0.14 6.77 -15.00
N ALA A 20 0.34 8.01 -15.02
CA ALA A 20 1.64 8.40 -14.48
C ALA A 20 1.70 8.17 -12.96
N GLY A 21 0.64 8.51 -12.22
CA GLY A 21 0.54 8.25 -10.79
C GLY A 21 0.57 6.76 -10.46
N VAL A 22 -0.16 5.93 -11.23
CA VAL A 22 -0.16 4.47 -11.07
C VAL A 22 1.20 3.87 -11.44
N ALA A 23 1.82 4.34 -12.53
CA ALA A 23 3.14 3.90 -12.97
C ALA A 23 4.23 4.30 -11.97
N TRP A 24 4.17 5.51 -11.44
CA TRP A 24 5.05 6.01 -10.38
C TRP A 24 4.89 5.20 -9.10
N ALA A 25 3.66 5.00 -8.63
CA ALA A 25 3.36 4.17 -7.47
C ALA A 25 3.87 2.74 -7.66
N TRP A 26 3.72 2.17 -8.87
CA TRP A 26 4.23 0.85 -9.20
C TRP A 26 5.77 0.78 -9.20
N TRP A 27 6.43 1.81 -9.72
CA TRP A 27 7.88 1.90 -9.73
C TRP A 27 8.46 2.07 -8.31
N VAL A 28 7.92 3.00 -7.53
CA VAL A 28 8.28 3.20 -6.11
C VAL A 28 8.05 1.91 -5.32
N ARG A 29 6.92 1.24 -5.54
CA ARG A 29 6.62 -0.07 -4.95
C ARG A 29 7.70 -1.10 -5.23
N ARG A 30 8.16 -1.24 -6.49
CA ARG A 30 9.20 -2.21 -6.84
C ARG A 30 10.51 -1.94 -6.09
N ARG A 31 10.91 -0.67 -5.95
CA ARG A 31 12.13 -0.28 -5.22
C ARG A 31 12.01 -0.48 -3.71
N MET A 32 10.88 -0.08 -3.12
CA MET A 32 10.65 -0.20 -1.68
C MET A 32 10.55 -1.67 -1.25
N GLN A 33 9.98 -2.55 -2.08
CA GLN A 33 9.86 -3.98 -1.80
C GLN A 33 11.20 -4.64 -1.47
N GLN A 34 12.20 -4.47 -2.33
CA GLN A 34 13.51 -5.09 -2.11
C GLN A 34 14.22 -4.49 -0.90
N SER A 35 14.17 -3.16 -0.77
CA SER A 35 14.83 -2.44 0.32
C SER A 35 14.23 -2.81 1.68
N GLN A 36 12.90 -2.91 1.78
CA GLN A 36 12.21 -3.28 3.00
C GLN A 36 12.46 -4.74 3.39
N LEU A 37 12.40 -5.67 2.43
CA LEU A 37 12.71 -7.08 2.69
C LEU A 37 14.14 -7.23 3.20
N GLN A 38 15.11 -6.57 2.56
CA GLN A 38 16.49 -6.57 3.02
C GLN A 38 16.66 -5.92 4.39
N TRP A 39 15.93 -4.84 4.68
CA TRP A 39 15.97 -4.19 5.99
C TRP A 39 15.39 -5.10 7.08
N LEU A 40 14.28 -5.79 6.82
CA LEU A 40 13.70 -6.77 7.75
C LEU A 40 14.63 -7.96 7.98
N ILE A 41 15.25 -8.49 6.93
CA ILE A 41 16.20 -9.61 7.02
C ILE A 41 17.44 -9.19 7.82
N ARG A 42 18.04 -8.03 7.50
CA ARG A 42 19.22 -7.51 8.21
C ARG A 42 18.90 -7.15 9.66
N GLY A 43 17.74 -6.55 9.93
CA GLY A 43 17.32 -6.16 11.27
C GLY A 43 16.99 -7.36 12.18
N ALA A 44 16.45 -8.44 11.59
CA ALA A 44 16.16 -9.68 12.30
C ALA A 44 17.44 -10.43 12.74
N GLY A 45 18.49 -10.38 11.92
CA GLY A 45 19.72 -11.15 12.15
C GLY A 45 19.41 -12.64 12.13
N ASP A 46 19.72 -13.35 13.23
CA ASP A 46 19.47 -14.78 13.39
C ASP A 46 18.26 -15.12 14.29
N SER A 47 17.54 -14.12 14.80
CA SER A 47 16.44 -14.33 15.74
C SER A 47 15.07 -14.27 15.05
N THR A 48 14.33 -15.38 15.11
CA THR A 48 12.94 -15.48 14.63
C THR A 48 11.99 -14.59 15.44
N ALA A 49 12.23 -14.46 16.75
CA ALA A 49 11.47 -13.57 17.63
C ALA A 49 11.65 -12.10 17.22
N LYS A 50 12.89 -11.68 16.96
CA LYS A 50 13.19 -10.32 16.49
C LYS A 50 12.58 -10.04 15.13
N ALA A 51 12.62 -11.01 14.21
CA ALA A 51 11.97 -10.91 12.90
C ALA A 51 10.46 -10.67 13.02
N ARG A 52 9.79 -11.40 13.92
CA ARG A 52 8.36 -11.23 14.21
C ARG A 52 8.07 -9.85 14.78
N THR A 53 8.80 -9.42 15.81
CA THR A 53 8.58 -8.12 16.47
C THR A 53 8.78 -6.97 15.49
N LEU A 54 9.86 -6.98 14.70
CA LEU A 54 10.12 -5.95 13.69
C LEU A 54 9.04 -5.90 12.60
N THR A 55 8.56 -7.07 12.17
CA THR A 55 7.48 -7.14 11.18
C THR A 55 6.18 -6.57 11.73
N VAL A 56 5.81 -6.98 12.95
CA VAL A 56 4.58 -6.52 13.61
C VAL A 56 4.65 -5.03 13.91
N SER A 57 5.76 -4.52 14.46
CA SER A 57 5.91 -3.11 14.83
C SER A 57 5.89 -2.19 13.61
N SER A 58 6.59 -2.55 12.54
CA SER A 58 6.61 -1.78 11.30
C SER A 58 5.24 -1.75 10.61
N GLN A 59 4.52 -2.88 10.61
CA GLN A 59 3.16 -2.93 10.09
C GLN A 59 2.17 -2.14 10.95
N LEU A 60 2.26 -2.22 12.28
CA LEU A 60 1.45 -1.39 13.19
C LEU A 60 1.71 0.11 13.00
N ALA A 61 2.97 0.52 12.90
CA ALA A 61 3.32 1.92 12.64
C ALA A 61 2.73 2.40 11.31
N ALA A 62 2.80 1.56 10.26
CA ALA A 62 2.20 1.87 8.96
C ALA A 62 0.67 1.95 9.02
N VAL A 63 0.01 1.06 9.78
CA VAL A 63 -1.45 1.10 10.03
C VAL A 63 -1.83 2.42 10.69
N VAL A 64 -1.13 2.78 11.76
CA VAL A 64 -1.39 4.01 12.52
C VAL A 64 -1.24 5.23 11.62
N LEU A 65 -0.16 5.30 10.84
CA LEU A 65 0.05 6.37 9.86
C LEU A 65 -1.07 6.44 8.82
N ALA A 66 -1.51 5.31 8.27
CA ALA A 66 -2.59 5.27 7.30
C ALA A 66 -3.93 5.78 7.89
N VAL A 67 -4.25 5.37 9.12
CA VAL A 67 -5.44 5.84 9.84
C VAL A 67 -5.36 7.34 10.10
N ILE A 68 -4.21 7.85 10.56
CA ILE A 68 -4.00 9.29 10.77
C ILE A 68 -4.19 10.06 9.47
N LEU A 69 -3.61 9.60 8.37
CA LEU A 69 -3.77 10.25 7.06
C LEU A 69 -5.23 10.27 6.59
N LEU A 70 -5.97 9.18 6.77
CA LEU A 70 -7.40 9.15 6.45
C LEU A 70 -8.21 10.09 7.37
N ALA A 71 -7.89 10.13 8.66
CA ALA A 71 -8.53 11.05 9.60
C ALA A 71 -8.26 12.51 9.24
N VAL A 72 -7.01 12.86 8.89
CA VAL A 72 -6.63 14.20 8.41
C VAL A 72 -7.35 14.53 7.11
N ALA A 73 -7.50 13.56 6.20
CA ALA A 73 -8.23 13.76 4.95
C ALA A 73 -9.71 14.11 5.19
N LEU A 74 -10.36 13.41 6.13
CA LEU A 74 -11.73 13.69 6.55
C LEU A 74 -11.85 15.04 7.28
N TRP A 75 -10.90 15.34 8.18
CA TRP A 75 -10.87 16.59 8.93
C TRP A 75 -10.67 17.80 8.01
N ALA A 76 -9.76 17.71 7.03
CA ALA A 76 -9.51 18.78 6.06
C ALA A 76 -10.75 19.10 5.21
N GLU A 77 -11.56 18.08 4.90
CA GLU A 77 -12.84 18.27 4.21
C GLU A 77 -13.88 18.91 5.14
N GLN A 78 -14.08 18.38 6.35
CA GLN A 78 -15.12 18.85 7.26
C GLN A 78 -14.86 20.26 7.81
N ALA A 79 -13.60 20.57 8.15
CA ALA A 79 -13.24 21.84 8.78
C ALA A 79 -12.96 22.95 7.76
N HIS A 80 -12.36 22.63 6.62
CA HIS A 80 -11.83 23.63 5.68
C HIS A 80 -12.41 23.55 4.26
N ARG A 81 -13.31 22.59 3.97
CA ARG A 81 -13.85 22.34 2.62
C ARG A 81 -12.77 22.16 1.55
N LEU A 82 -11.59 21.66 1.94
CA LEU A 82 -10.46 21.44 1.04
C LEU A 82 -10.58 20.09 0.32
N PHE A 83 -11.55 19.99 -0.60
CA PHE A 83 -11.81 18.77 -1.38
C PHE A 83 -10.58 18.30 -2.17
N TRP A 84 -9.77 19.24 -2.64
CA TRP A 84 -8.54 18.99 -3.39
C TRP A 84 -7.43 18.30 -2.59
N VAL A 85 -7.46 18.38 -1.25
CA VAL A 85 -6.42 17.79 -0.38
C VAL A 85 -6.79 16.36 0.00
N ARG A 86 -8.08 16.06 0.15
CA ARG A 86 -8.59 14.73 0.50
C ARG A 86 -8.23 13.66 -0.53
N ILE A 87 -8.42 13.95 -1.82
CA ILE A 87 -8.19 12.98 -2.91
C ILE A 87 -6.71 12.57 -2.97
N PRO A 88 -5.73 13.49 -3.00
CA PRO A 88 -4.31 13.14 -2.91
C PRO A 88 -3.97 12.32 -1.66
N LEU A 89 -4.51 12.68 -0.49
CA LEU A 89 -4.27 11.94 0.76
C LEU A 89 -4.80 10.51 0.71
N ALA A 90 -6.04 10.32 0.26
CA ALA A 90 -6.64 8.99 0.11
C ALA A 90 -5.90 8.16 -0.96
N LEU A 91 -5.52 8.78 -2.08
CA LEU A 91 -4.70 8.13 -3.10
C LEU A 91 -3.32 7.77 -2.58
N LEU A 92 -2.69 8.60 -1.75
CA LEU A 92 -1.41 8.32 -1.12
C LEU A 92 -1.52 7.11 -0.18
N VAL A 93 -2.58 7.03 0.63
CA VAL A 93 -2.85 5.84 1.46
C VAL A 93 -3.02 4.60 0.59
N ILE A 94 -3.81 4.67 -0.50
CA ILE A 94 -4.01 3.53 -1.41
C ILE A 94 -2.69 3.12 -2.08
N SER A 95 -1.90 4.08 -2.55
CA SER A 95 -0.70 3.81 -3.35
C SER A 95 0.53 3.47 -2.53
N VAL A 96 0.57 3.84 -1.25
CA VAL A 96 1.70 3.53 -0.36
C VAL A 96 1.35 2.40 0.60
N TYR A 97 0.25 2.53 1.36
CA TYR A 97 -0.06 1.61 2.45
C TYR A 97 -0.61 0.26 1.97
N VAL A 98 -1.54 0.24 1.01
CA VAL A 98 -2.12 -1.03 0.51
C VAL A 98 -1.04 -1.93 -0.12
N PRO A 99 -0.13 -1.45 -0.98
CA PRO A 99 0.96 -2.29 -1.46
C PRO A 99 1.94 -2.68 -0.35
N PHE A 100 2.11 -1.89 0.70
CA PHE A 100 2.95 -2.24 1.86
C PHE A 100 2.32 -3.37 2.72
N ALA A 101 1.01 -3.31 2.96
CA ALA A 101 0.26 -4.33 3.69
C ALA A 101 0.13 -5.64 2.89
N THR A 102 -0.04 -5.54 1.57
CA THR A 102 -0.19 -6.70 0.68
C THR A 102 1.14 -7.36 0.27
N GLN A 103 2.28 -6.75 0.59
CA GLN A 103 3.61 -7.30 0.29
C GLN A 103 3.94 -8.57 1.05
N LEU A 104 3.55 -8.63 2.32
CA LEU A 104 3.76 -9.79 3.18
C LEU A 104 2.61 -10.78 3.12
N ALA A 105 1.50 -10.40 2.47
CA ALA A 105 0.41 -11.31 2.18
C ALA A 105 0.94 -12.41 1.23
N PRO A 106 0.88 -13.69 1.61
CA PRO A 106 1.05 -14.77 0.66
C PRO A 106 -0.22 -14.80 -0.17
N VAL A 107 -0.37 -13.85 -1.10
CA VAL A 107 -1.43 -13.93 -2.09
C VAL A 107 -1.06 -15.14 -2.94
N ARG A 108 -1.63 -16.30 -2.61
CA ARG A 108 -1.68 -17.49 -3.46
C ARG A 108 -2.56 -17.15 -4.66
N VAL A 109 -2.18 -16.13 -5.44
CA VAL A 109 -2.76 -15.99 -6.76
C VAL A 109 -2.14 -17.13 -7.55
N ARG A 110 -2.95 -18.17 -7.81
CA ARG A 110 -2.69 -19.17 -8.85
C ARG A 110 -2.74 -18.48 -10.23
N LEU A 111 -1.92 -17.45 -10.44
CA LEU A 111 -1.57 -16.96 -11.76
C LEU A 111 -0.34 -17.78 -12.14
N GLY A 112 -0.54 -18.68 -13.10
CA GLY A 112 0.30 -19.85 -13.39
C GLY A 112 1.82 -19.65 -13.27
N LYS A 113 2.46 -20.65 -12.66
CA LYS A 113 3.89 -21.05 -12.75
C LYS A 113 5.02 -20.00 -12.64
N LEU A 114 4.76 -18.69 -12.54
CA LEU A 114 5.78 -17.63 -12.61
C LEU A 114 5.87 -16.71 -11.39
N ARG A 115 5.02 -16.87 -10.37
CA ARG A 115 5.10 -16.02 -9.15
C ARG A 115 5.87 -16.74 -8.03
N ARG A 116 7.14 -16.37 -7.86
CA ARG A 116 7.94 -16.71 -6.66
C ARG A 116 7.20 -16.26 -5.40
N SER A 117 7.08 -17.15 -4.42
CA SER A 117 6.43 -16.83 -3.14
C SER A 117 7.26 -15.77 -2.38
N PRO A 118 6.65 -14.95 -1.50
CA PRO A 118 7.40 -13.99 -0.68
C PRO A 118 8.52 -14.66 0.13
N GLN A 119 8.29 -15.89 0.57
CA GLN A 119 9.26 -16.74 1.26
C GLN A 119 10.45 -17.09 0.34
N GLN A 120 10.18 -17.53 -0.89
CA GLN A 120 11.25 -17.83 -1.87
C GLN A 120 12.10 -16.59 -2.17
N ARG A 121 11.48 -15.41 -2.30
CA ARG A 121 12.23 -14.16 -2.50
C ARG A 121 13.12 -13.79 -1.31
N MET A 122 12.64 -14.01 -0.08
CA MET A 122 13.45 -13.76 1.12
C MET A 122 14.63 -14.73 1.20
N VAL A 123 14.44 -16.01 0.87
CA VAL A 123 15.51 -17.02 0.82
C VAL A 123 16.53 -16.69 -0.28
N GLU A 124 16.09 -16.27 -1.46
CA GLU A 124 16.97 -15.78 -2.55
C GLU A 124 17.77 -14.53 -2.15
N LEU A 125 17.24 -13.71 -1.25
CA LEU A 125 17.91 -12.53 -0.68
C LEU A 125 18.84 -12.88 0.51
N GLY A 126 19.04 -14.17 0.81
CA GLY A 126 19.95 -14.64 1.85
C GLY A 126 19.30 -14.83 3.24
N ALA A 127 17.97 -14.77 3.36
CA ALA A 127 17.31 -15.06 4.63
C ALA A 127 17.31 -16.57 4.92
N ARG A 128 17.58 -16.92 6.18
CA ARG A 128 17.35 -18.30 6.66
C ARG A 128 15.86 -18.67 6.53
N PRO A 129 15.51 -19.89 6.05
CA PRO A 129 14.12 -20.33 5.92
C PRO A 129 13.20 -20.07 7.14
N PRO A 130 13.63 -20.31 8.40
CA PRO A 130 12.77 -20.05 9.57
C PRO A 130 12.47 -18.56 9.78
N ILE A 131 13.37 -17.66 9.36
CA ILE A 131 13.16 -16.21 9.45
C ILE A 131 12.17 -15.76 8.38
N ALA A 132 12.33 -16.23 7.16
CA ALA A 132 11.40 -15.96 6.07
C ALA A 132 9.98 -16.44 6.40
N GLU A 133 9.84 -17.60 7.03
CA GLU A 133 8.55 -18.11 7.48
C GLU A 133 7.97 -17.26 8.63
N ALA A 134 8.78 -16.89 9.62
CA ALA A 134 8.33 -16.05 10.73
C ALA A 134 7.81 -14.69 10.25
N ILE A 135 8.51 -14.04 9.32
CA ILE A 135 8.10 -12.76 8.72
C ILE A 135 6.79 -12.95 7.93
N ALA A 136 6.71 -13.97 7.07
CA ALA A 136 5.52 -14.23 6.26
C ALA A 136 4.28 -14.55 7.11
N ARG A 137 4.44 -15.34 8.18
CA ARG A 137 3.34 -15.70 9.09
C ARG A 137 2.86 -14.48 9.88
N SER A 138 3.79 -13.63 10.33
CA SER A 138 3.49 -12.42 11.11
C SER A 138 2.85 -11.31 10.28
N GLY A 139 3.19 -11.23 8.99
CA GLY A 139 2.61 -10.25 8.06
C GLY A 139 1.20 -10.61 7.54
N ARG A 140 0.80 -11.88 7.63
CA ARG A 140 -0.48 -12.38 7.12
C ARG A 140 -1.74 -11.65 7.63
N PRO A 141 -1.92 -11.39 8.95
CA PRO A 141 -3.10 -10.68 9.44
C PRO A 141 -3.20 -9.24 8.88
N PHE A 142 -2.06 -8.60 8.63
CA PHE A 142 -2.03 -7.24 8.07
C PHE A 142 -2.52 -7.16 6.63
N ALA A 143 -2.58 -8.28 5.90
CA ALA A 143 -3.22 -8.32 4.59
C ALA A 143 -4.72 -8.00 4.69
N PHE A 144 -5.40 -8.52 5.72
CA PHE A 144 -6.81 -8.24 5.97
C PHE A 144 -7.01 -6.79 6.42
N VAL A 145 -6.14 -6.29 7.30
CA VAL A 145 -6.14 -4.88 7.72
C VAL A 145 -5.91 -3.95 6.53
N GLY A 146 -5.00 -4.32 5.62
CA GLY A 146 -4.76 -3.63 4.35
C GLY A 146 -6.01 -3.51 3.49
N SER A 147 -6.78 -4.59 3.36
CA SER A 147 -8.05 -4.61 2.64
C SER A 147 -9.11 -3.72 3.30
N LEU A 148 -9.20 -3.73 4.63
CA LEU A 148 -10.14 -2.86 5.37
C LEU A 148 -9.81 -1.37 5.17
N ILE A 149 -8.53 -1.01 5.25
CA ILE A 149 -8.08 0.38 5.04
C ILE A 149 -8.27 0.79 3.59
N PHE A 150 -8.05 -0.11 2.62
CA PHE A 150 -8.36 0.16 1.22
C PHE A 150 -9.86 0.46 1.01
N LEU A 151 -10.73 -0.34 1.63
CA LEU A 151 -12.18 -0.13 1.55
C LEU A 151 -12.60 1.18 2.22
N ALA A 152 -11.99 1.52 3.35
CA ALA A 152 -12.17 2.82 4.00
C ALA A 152 -11.70 3.98 3.10
N ALA A 153 -10.52 3.89 2.49
CA ALA A 153 -9.99 4.92 1.60
C ALA A 153 -10.86 5.11 0.34
N ILE A 154 -11.36 4.01 -0.26
CA ILE A 154 -12.34 4.08 -1.35
C ILE A 154 -13.61 4.76 -0.88
N THR A 155 -14.11 4.40 0.30
CA THR A 155 -15.33 5.00 0.86
C THR A 155 -15.13 6.50 1.04
N VAL A 156 -13.99 6.94 1.57
CA VAL A 156 -13.63 8.36 1.67
C VAL A 156 -13.66 9.01 0.28
N ILE A 157 -13.08 8.41 -0.75
CA ILE A 157 -13.11 8.95 -2.12
C ILE A 157 -14.54 9.01 -2.69
N ALA A 158 -15.28 7.92 -2.58
CA ALA A 158 -16.60 7.73 -3.17
C ALA A 158 -17.69 8.54 -2.45
N TRP A 159 -17.52 8.89 -1.17
CA TRP A 159 -18.46 9.69 -0.38
C TRP A 159 -18.83 11.02 -1.04
N HIS A 160 -17.95 11.58 -1.87
CA HIS A 160 -18.22 12.80 -2.64
C HIS A 160 -19.27 12.61 -3.74
N HIS A 161 -19.45 11.40 -4.27
CA HIS A 161 -20.44 11.17 -5.34
C HIS A 161 -21.85 10.93 -4.80
N VAL A 162 -21.99 10.71 -3.48
CA VAL A 162 -23.26 10.40 -2.82
C VAL A 162 -23.87 11.65 -2.13
N ARG A 163 -23.10 12.73 -1.96
CA ARG A 163 -23.58 14.05 -1.52
C ARG A 163 -23.71 15.00 -2.70
#